data_AF-A0A7V6W6H5-F1
#
_entry.id   AF-A0A7V6W6H5-F1
#
_cell.length_a   1.000
_cell.length_b   1.000
_cell.length_c   1.000
_cell.angle_alpha   90.00
_cell.angle_beta   90.00
_cell.angle_gamma   90.00
#
_symmetry.space_group_name_H-M   'P 1'
#
loop_
_entity.id
_entity.type
_entity.pdbx_description
1 polymer ?
#
loop_
_entity_poly.entity_id
_entity_poly.type
_entity_poly.pdbx_seq_one_letter_code
_entity_poly.pdbx_strand_id
1 'polypeptide(L)'
;FLSDQLAVKVWAAEHSLFAKQDRLIWSALVAAENGDSDGVIDSLVSLGAFINQTSLCLQLQVGPTSVALTGDLSAATWAQFAMLPCSIIKLPHHGHKDSLSTDLIERLCPRYAVISVSHDRKDNRPHTSILALLKDHGVATLFTDAVDRPGFLRHRHQAVRFYLTEKGIDGVYFVTGHNQIELVFNEG
;
A
#
# COMPACT_ATOMS: atom_id res chain seq x y z
N PHE A 1 0.80 -9.58 24.19
CA PHE A 1 1.01 -8.21 24.67
C PHE A 1 1.89 -7.52 23.64
N LEU A 2 1.47 -6.38 23.09
CA LEU A 2 2.31 -5.61 22.16
C LEU A 2 3.46 -5.06 23.02
N SER A 3 4.68 -5.51 22.77
CA SER A 3 5.85 -5.10 23.56
C SER A 3 6.02 -3.58 23.49
N ASP A 4 6.70 -2.99 24.47
CA ASP A 4 7.11 -1.57 24.50
C ASP A 4 7.96 -1.15 23.27
N GLN A 5 8.22 -2.08 22.35
CA GLN A 5 8.97 -1.90 21.12
C GLN A 5 8.10 -1.58 19.90
N LEU A 6 6.77 -1.63 19.99
CA LEU A 6 5.87 -1.22 18.89
C LEU A 6 5.41 0.23 19.05
N ALA A 7 5.73 1.06 18.05
CA ALA A 7 5.12 2.36 17.87
C ALA A 7 4.39 2.44 16.52
N VAL A 8 3.27 3.16 16.47
CA VAL A 8 2.48 3.37 15.26
C VAL A 8 2.25 4.86 15.06
N LYS A 9 2.60 5.36 13.87
CA LYS A 9 2.18 6.67 13.39
C LYS A 9 1.11 6.50 12.31
N VAL A 10 0.10 7.36 12.34
CA VAL A 10 -1.02 7.35 11.42
C VAL A 10 -1.07 8.69 10.69
N TRP A 11 -1.22 8.64 9.37
CA TRP A 11 -1.54 9.79 8.54
C TRP A 11 -2.85 9.53 7.81
N ALA A 12 -3.65 10.58 7.71
CA ALA A 12 -4.88 10.61 6.97
C ALA A 12 -4.84 11.82 6.03
N ALA A 13 -5.64 11.75 4.97
CA ALA A 13 -5.90 12.90 4.12
C ALA A 13 -6.61 14.05 4.86
N GLU A 14 -6.65 15.20 4.22
CA GLU A 14 -7.36 16.39 4.69
C GLU A 14 -8.81 16.09 5.06
N HIS A 15 -9.31 16.69 6.15
CA HIS A 15 -10.67 16.46 6.66
C HIS A 15 -11.77 16.76 5.63
N SER A 16 -11.49 17.68 4.70
CA SER A 16 -12.39 18.04 3.60
C SER A 16 -12.68 16.89 2.64
N LEU A 17 -11.75 15.94 2.46
CA LEU A 17 -11.94 14.77 1.61
C LEU A 17 -12.94 13.78 2.22
N PHE A 18 -12.90 13.58 3.55
CA PHE A 18 -13.88 12.75 4.24
C PHE A 18 -15.28 13.37 4.19
N ALA A 19 -15.38 14.69 4.43
CA ALA A 19 -16.66 15.39 4.29
C ALA A 19 -17.23 15.32 2.85
N LYS A 20 -16.35 15.34 1.84
CA LYS A 20 -16.75 15.13 0.43
C LYS A 20 -17.22 13.69 0.17
N GLN A 21 -16.52 12.70 0.71
CA GLN A 21 -16.92 11.29 0.64
C GLN A 21 -18.31 11.08 1.24
N ASP A 22 -18.53 11.56 2.46
CA ASP A 22 -19.83 11.44 3.14
C ASP A 22 -20.94 12.10 2.32
N ARG A 23 -20.69 13.31 1.81
CA ARG A 23 -21.66 14.02 0.96
C ARG A 23 -22.06 13.21 -0.26
N LEU A 24 -21.11 12.62 -0.98
CA LEU A 24 -21.39 11.84 -2.19
C LEU A 24 -22.12 10.54 -1.89
N ILE A 25 -21.80 9.87 -0.77
CA ILE A 25 -22.55 8.70 -0.30
C ILE A 25 -24.00 9.09 -0.02
N TRP A 26 -24.23 10.19 0.72
CA TRP A 26 -25.58 10.68 0.99
C TRP A 26 -26.32 11.10 -0.27
N SER A 27 -25.66 11.78 -1.21
CA SER A 27 -26.26 12.16 -2.49
C SER A 27 -26.68 10.93 -3.30
N ALA A 28 -25.86 9.87 -3.33
CA ALA A 28 -26.22 8.62 -4.00
C ALA A 28 -27.45 7.95 -3.35
N LEU A 29 -27.52 7.93 -2.01
CA LEU A 29 -28.66 7.35 -1.29
C LEU A 29 -29.96 8.12 -1.56
N VAL A 30 -29.92 9.46 -1.48
CA VAL A 30 -31.09 10.30 -1.77
C VAL A 30 -31.54 10.17 -3.23
N ALA A 31 -30.60 10.10 -4.18
CA ALA A 31 -30.93 9.87 -5.58
C ALA A 31 -31.62 8.51 -5.77
N ALA A 32 -31.11 7.45 -5.13
CA ALA A 32 -31.72 6.12 -5.18
C ALA A 32 -33.14 6.10 -4.59
N GLU A 33 -33.36 6.76 -3.45
CA GLU A 33 -34.70 6.88 -2.83
C GLU A 33 -35.71 7.61 -3.74
N ASN A 34 -35.23 8.57 -4.54
CA ASN A 34 -36.05 9.31 -5.50
C ASN A 34 -36.19 8.60 -6.87
N GLY A 35 -35.57 7.44 -7.07
CA GLY A 35 -35.54 6.75 -8.36
C GLY A 35 -34.68 7.44 -9.44
N ASP A 36 -33.81 8.36 -9.05
CA ASP A 36 -32.88 9.08 -9.93
C ASP A 36 -31.61 8.24 -10.16
N SER A 37 -31.61 7.46 -11.24
CA SER A 37 -30.48 6.59 -11.58
C SER A 37 -29.24 7.36 -12.03
N ASP A 38 -29.42 8.50 -12.70
CA ASP A 38 -28.31 9.31 -13.19
C ASP A 38 -27.57 9.97 -12.01
N GLY A 39 -28.32 10.50 -11.04
CA GLY A 39 -27.74 11.05 -9.81
C GLY A 39 -26.97 10.02 -8.97
N VAL A 40 -27.41 8.76 -8.95
CA VAL A 40 -26.66 7.65 -8.33
C VAL A 40 -25.33 7.44 -9.06
N ILE A 41 -25.38 7.29 -10.38
CA ILE A 41 -24.19 7.02 -11.20
C ILE A 41 -23.18 8.16 -11.06
N ASP A 42 -23.62 9.41 -11.18
CA ASP A 42 -22.75 10.59 -11.06
C ASP A 42 -22.07 10.67 -9.70
N SER A 43 -22.80 10.36 -8.62
CA SER A 43 -22.26 10.35 -7.27
C SER A 43 -21.23 9.24 -7.07
N LEU A 44 -21.49 8.03 -7.57
CA LEU A 44 -20.58 6.88 -7.45
C LEU A 44 -19.34 7.04 -8.33
N VAL A 45 -19.47 7.56 -9.55
CA VAL A 45 -18.33 7.91 -10.41
C VAL A 45 -17.45 8.95 -9.75
N SER A 46 -18.07 10.01 -9.21
CA SER A 46 -17.36 11.06 -8.48
C SER A 46 -16.65 10.52 -7.23
N LEU A 47 -17.28 9.59 -6.51
CA LEU A 47 -16.69 8.94 -5.33
C LEU A 47 -15.49 8.09 -5.74
N GLY A 48 -15.64 7.22 -6.75
CA GLY A 48 -14.59 6.35 -7.25
C GLY A 48 -13.36 7.11 -7.75
N ALA A 49 -13.53 8.33 -8.26
CA ALA A 49 -12.44 9.16 -8.76
C ALA A 49 -11.42 9.61 -7.69
N PHE A 50 -11.80 9.66 -6.40
CA PHE A 50 -10.89 10.09 -5.33
C PHE A 50 -10.86 9.19 -4.09
N ILE A 51 -11.68 8.14 -3.99
CA ILE A 51 -11.78 7.31 -2.79
C ILE A 51 -10.42 6.78 -2.31
N ASN A 52 -9.50 6.47 -3.23
CA ASN A 52 -8.14 6.04 -2.88
C ASN A 52 -7.40 7.09 -2.03
N GLN A 53 -7.69 8.38 -2.23
CA GLN A 53 -7.09 9.49 -1.48
C GLN A 53 -7.60 9.57 -0.03
N THR A 54 -8.64 8.82 0.35
CA THR A 54 -9.11 8.72 1.74
C THR A 54 -8.47 7.57 2.50
N SER A 55 -7.53 6.85 1.87
CA SER A 55 -6.74 5.80 2.52
C SER A 55 -5.96 6.32 3.73
N LEU A 56 -5.88 5.48 4.77
CA LEU A 56 -4.96 5.69 5.89
C LEU A 56 -3.56 5.18 5.52
N CYS A 57 -2.55 5.94 5.95
CA CYS A 57 -1.16 5.53 5.88
C CYS A 57 -0.65 5.27 7.30
N LEU A 58 0.02 4.13 7.50
CA LEU A 58 0.58 3.73 8.77
C LEU A 58 2.10 3.59 8.66
N GLN A 59 2.84 4.01 9.67
CA GLN A 59 4.25 3.68 9.85
C GLN A 59 4.39 2.95 11.18
N LEU A 60 4.65 1.65 11.08
CA LEU A 60 4.93 0.79 12.22
C LEU A 60 6.43 0.84 12.49
N GLN A 61 6.83 0.99 13.75
CA GLN A 61 8.20 0.83 14.20
C GLN A 61 8.25 -0.35 15.16
N VAL A 62 9.09 -1.34 14.86
CA VAL A 62 9.36 -2.47 15.77
C VAL A 62 10.86 -2.73 15.87
N GLY A 63 11.40 -2.47 17.06
CA GLY A 63 12.84 -2.45 17.27
C GLY A 63 13.51 -1.52 16.24
N PRO A 64 14.51 -1.99 15.46
CA PRO A 64 15.14 -1.19 14.40
C PRO A 64 14.38 -1.23 13.06
N THR A 65 13.33 -2.05 12.92
CA THR A 65 12.60 -2.20 11.65
C THR A 65 11.44 -1.22 11.57
N SER A 66 11.37 -0.46 10.48
CA SER A 66 10.24 0.42 10.19
C SER A 66 9.45 -0.09 8.97
N VAL A 67 8.12 -0.08 9.05
CA VAL A 67 7.23 -0.59 7.99
C VAL A 67 6.21 0.48 7.61
N ALA A 68 6.20 0.88 6.34
CA ALA A 68 5.19 1.78 5.78
C ALA A 68 4.05 0.98 5.10
N LEU A 69 2.82 1.19 5.56
CA LEU A 69 1.59 0.63 4.99
C LEU A 69 0.74 1.78 4.47
N THR A 70 0.82 2.05 3.16
CA THR A 70 0.40 3.34 2.58
C THR A 70 -1.04 3.37 2.04
N GLY A 71 -1.84 2.33 2.32
CA GLY A 71 -3.16 2.16 1.70
C GLY A 71 -3.06 2.17 0.18
N ASP A 72 -3.92 2.93 -0.50
CA ASP A 72 -3.93 3.15 -1.96
C ASP A 72 -3.72 4.63 -2.35
N LEU A 73 -3.11 5.42 -1.46
CA LEU A 73 -2.79 6.83 -1.72
C LEU A 73 -1.92 7.02 -2.97
N SER A 74 -2.18 8.09 -3.72
CA SER A 74 -1.27 8.51 -4.79
C SER A 74 -0.02 9.18 -4.22
N ALA A 75 1.13 9.03 -4.87
CA ALA A 75 2.42 9.62 -4.54
C ALA A 75 2.33 11.10 -4.16
N ALA A 76 1.56 11.89 -4.92
CA ALA A 76 1.36 13.32 -4.65
C ALA A 76 0.74 13.60 -3.26
N THR A 77 -0.09 12.70 -2.76
CA THR A 77 -0.77 12.85 -1.46
C THR A 77 0.15 12.47 -0.31
N TRP A 78 0.71 11.26 -0.32
CA TRP A 78 1.54 10.81 0.81
C TRP A 78 2.97 11.38 0.79
N ALA A 79 3.41 12.00 -0.31
CA ALA A 79 4.62 12.85 -0.32
C ALA A 79 4.53 14.02 0.68
N GLN A 80 3.32 14.49 1.01
CA GLN A 80 3.09 15.55 1.99
C GLN A 80 3.27 15.07 3.43
N PHE A 81 3.25 13.76 3.66
CA PHE A 81 3.42 13.19 4.99
C PHE A 81 4.89 13.18 5.38
N ALA A 82 5.19 13.68 6.58
CA ALA A 82 6.51 13.66 7.20
C ALA A 82 6.90 12.25 7.70
N MET A 83 6.75 11.24 6.84
CA MET A 83 7.21 9.89 7.08
C MET A 83 8.74 9.83 7.15
N LEU A 84 9.24 9.09 8.13
CA LEU A 84 10.66 8.79 8.28
C LEU A 84 11.08 7.68 7.32
N PRO A 85 12.40 7.48 7.07
CA PRO A 85 12.89 6.31 6.37
C PRO A 85 12.28 5.01 6.89
N CYS A 86 12.04 4.06 6.00
CA CYS A 86 11.43 2.78 6.32
C CYS A 86 12.29 1.62 5.85
N SER A 87 12.19 0.45 6.48
CA SER A 87 12.87 -0.76 6.03
C SER A 87 12.03 -1.52 5.00
N ILE A 88 10.72 -1.51 5.19
CA ILE A 88 9.74 -2.22 4.35
C ILE A 88 8.64 -1.22 3.95
N ILE A 89 8.24 -1.23 2.69
CA ILE A 89 7.08 -0.49 2.22
C ILE A 89 6.10 -1.41 1.48
N LYS A 90 4.81 -1.37 1.82
CA LYS A 90 3.75 -1.87 0.94
C LYS A 90 3.39 -0.76 -0.04
N LEU A 91 3.61 -0.95 -1.34
CA LEU A 91 3.28 0.09 -2.31
C LEU A 91 1.76 0.31 -2.43
N PRO A 92 1.33 1.57 -2.63
CA PRO A 92 -0.08 1.85 -2.85
C PRO A 92 -0.62 1.23 -4.14
N HIS A 93 -1.93 0.95 -4.15
CA HIS A 93 -2.72 0.76 -5.36
C HIS A 93 -2.15 -0.32 -6.30
N HIS A 94 -1.63 -1.40 -5.73
CA HIS A 94 -1.03 -2.52 -6.46
C HIS A 94 0.18 -2.13 -7.34
N GLY A 95 0.90 -1.05 -6.97
CA GLY A 95 2.03 -0.54 -7.75
C GLY A 95 1.58 0.19 -9.03
N HIS A 96 0.47 0.92 -8.98
CA HIS A 96 0.03 1.78 -10.08
C HIS A 96 1.08 2.86 -10.40
N LYS A 97 1.03 3.46 -11.59
CA LYS A 97 2.04 4.44 -12.05
C LYS A 97 2.20 5.67 -11.15
N ASP A 98 1.19 5.97 -10.34
CA ASP A 98 1.18 7.07 -9.39
C ASP A 98 1.46 6.63 -7.95
N SER A 99 1.85 5.37 -7.69
CA SER A 99 2.01 4.85 -6.33
C SER A 99 3.30 5.35 -5.67
N LEU A 100 4.32 5.68 -6.45
CA LEU A 100 5.65 6.05 -5.97
C LEU A 100 6.29 7.10 -6.89
N SER A 101 7.09 8.00 -6.32
CA SER A 101 7.92 8.97 -7.04
C SER A 101 9.38 8.85 -6.63
N THR A 102 10.29 9.45 -7.40
CA THR A 102 11.73 9.52 -7.10
C THR A 102 11.96 10.15 -5.72
N ASP A 103 11.36 11.31 -5.44
CA ASP A 103 11.49 11.99 -4.14
C ASP A 103 11.06 11.10 -2.96
N LEU A 104 10.01 10.29 -3.15
CA LEU A 104 9.52 9.38 -2.12
C LEU A 104 10.49 8.21 -1.88
N ILE A 105 10.98 7.55 -2.93
CA ILE A 105 11.87 6.40 -2.77
C ILE A 105 13.24 6.82 -2.20
N GLU A 106 13.76 7.98 -2.59
CA GLU A 106 15.01 8.53 -2.06
C GLU A 106 14.85 8.91 -0.58
N ARG A 107 13.75 9.58 -0.22
CA ARG A 107 13.47 9.98 1.16
C ARG A 107 13.21 8.79 2.09
N LEU A 108 12.46 7.80 1.61
CA LEU A 108 12.06 6.66 2.43
C LEU A 108 13.12 5.55 2.48
N CYS A 109 13.99 5.49 1.47
CA CYS A 109 15.11 4.54 1.35
C CYS A 109 14.78 3.10 1.80
N PRO A 110 13.72 2.47 1.25
CA PRO A 110 13.30 1.13 1.67
C PRO A 110 14.30 0.06 1.25
N ARG A 111 14.50 -0.95 2.11
CA ARG A 111 15.21 -2.18 1.72
C ARG A 111 14.32 -3.11 0.91
N TYR A 112 13.04 -3.20 1.28
CA TYR A 112 12.04 -4.04 0.63
C TYR A 112 10.82 -3.24 0.21
N ALA A 113 10.34 -3.48 -1.00
CA ALA A 113 9.03 -3.03 -1.46
C ALA A 113 8.15 -4.25 -1.73
N VAL A 114 6.97 -4.27 -1.14
CA VAL A 114 5.97 -5.31 -1.37
C VAL A 114 4.82 -4.74 -2.19
N ILE A 115 4.50 -5.38 -3.29
CA ILE A 115 3.40 -5.02 -4.16
C ILE A 115 2.33 -6.10 -4.03
N SER A 116 1.22 -5.77 -3.38
CA SER A 116 0.08 -6.67 -3.34
C SER A 116 -0.60 -6.70 -4.69
N VAL A 117 -0.47 -7.79 -5.44
CA VAL A 117 -1.02 -7.95 -6.79
C VAL A 117 -1.24 -9.43 -7.05
N SER A 118 -2.27 -9.77 -7.85
CA SER A 118 -2.57 -11.15 -8.25
C SER A 118 -1.97 -11.47 -9.63
N HIS A 119 -1.66 -12.75 -9.85
CA HIS A 119 -1.13 -13.24 -11.13
C HIS A 119 -2.11 -13.09 -12.31
N ASP A 120 -3.41 -13.14 -12.05
CA ASP A 120 -4.47 -13.13 -13.06
C ASP A 120 -4.96 -11.72 -13.44
N ARG A 121 -4.34 -10.67 -12.91
CA ARG A 121 -4.67 -9.29 -13.26
C ARG A 121 -4.38 -8.99 -14.72
N LYS A 122 -5.34 -8.33 -15.37
CA LYS A 122 -5.30 -7.99 -16.81
C LYS A 122 -4.99 -6.52 -17.09
N ASP A 123 -4.75 -5.72 -16.06
CA ASP A 123 -4.38 -4.31 -16.22
C ASP A 123 -2.86 -4.11 -16.11
N ASN A 124 -2.41 -2.88 -16.29
CA ASN A 124 -0.98 -2.56 -16.35
C ASN A 124 -0.33 -2.40 -14.95
N ARG A 125 -0.69 -3.28 -14.00
CA ARG A 125 -0.20 -3.23 -12.60
C ARG A 125 0.51 -4.53 -12.22
N PRO A 126 1.65 -4.48 -11.51
CA PRO A 126 2.44 -3.28 -11.21
C PRO A 126 2.88 -2.55 -12.48
N HIS A 127 2.98 -1.23 -12.47
CA HIS A 127 3.39 -0.49 -13.66
C HIS A 127 4.89 -0.69 -13.91
N THR A 128 5.32 -0.80 -15.18
CA THR A 128 6.73 -1.06 -15.53
C THR A 128 7.67 0.06 -15.04
N SER A 129 7.21 1.32 -15.06
CA SER A 129 7.99 2.44 -14.51
C SER A 129 8.25 2.32 -13.01
N ILE A 130 7.31 1.75 -12.25
CA ILE A 130 7.47 1.54 -10.81
C ILE A 130 8.50 0.44 -10.54
N LEU A 131 8.45 -0.66 -11.31
CA LEU A 131 9.44 -1.73 -11.20
C LEU A 131 10.85 -1.24 -11.59
N ALA A 132 10.96 -0.41 -12.63
CA ALA A 132 12.23 0.21 -13.01
C ALA A 132 12.75 1.14 -11.89
N LEU A 133 11.88 2.01 -11.36
CA LEU A 133 12.25 2.92 -10.28
C LEU A 133 12.78 2.18 -9.03
N LEU A 134 12.11 1.10 -8.61
CA LEU A 134 12.55 0.25 -7.49
C LEU A 134 13.91 -0.39 -7.78
N LYS A 135 14.08 -0.92 -9.00
CA LYS A 135 15.34 -1.57 -9.43
C LYS A 135 16.50 -0.58 -9.43
N ASP A 136 16.29 0.62 -9.95
CA ASP A 136 17.33 1.65 -10.08
C ASP A 136 17.82 2.15 -8.71
N HIS A 137 16.99 2.03 -7.67
CA HIS A 137 17.34 2.35 -6.28
C HIS A 137 17.76 1.12 -5.46
N GLY A 138 17.94 -0.05 -6.09
CA GLY A 138 18.39 -1.27 -5.41
C GLY A 138 17.39 -1.86 -4.42
N VAL A 139 16.10 -1.56 -4.56
CA VAL A 139 15.05 -2.02 -3.65
C VAL A 139 14.60 -3.43 -4.01
N ALA A 140 14.67 -4.35 -3.04
CA ALA A 140 14.20 -5.72 -3.23
C ALA A 140 12.68 -5.73 -3.37
N THR A 141 12.20 -6.08 -4.56
CA THR A 141 10.78 -6.06 -4.89
C THR A 141 10.16 -7.44 -4.71
N LEU A 142 9.10 -7.50 -3.91
CA LEU A 142 8.36 -8.72 -3.57
C LEU A 142 6.88 -8.55 -3.94
N PHE A 143 6.18 -9.65 -4.17
CA PHE A 143 4.75 -9.67 -4.49
C PHE A 143 4.01 -10.56 -3.50
N THR A 144 2.71 -10.33 -3.26
CA THR A 144 1.92 -11.25 -2.42
C THR A 144 1.51 -12.52 -3.17
N ASP A 145 1.29 -12.43 -4.48
CA ASP A 145 1.10 -13.57 -5.40
C ASP A 145 2.26 -13.64 -6.41
N ALA A 146 2.08 -14.19 -7.60
CA ALA A 146 3.07 -14.16 -8.67
C ALA A 146 2.83 -13.00 -9.65
N VAL A 147 3.92 -12.45 -10.22
CA VAL A 147 3.87 -11.55 -11.38
C VAL A 147 4.67 -12.20 -12.51
N ASP A 148 4.02 -12.52 -13.62
CA ASP A 148 4.72 -13.08 -14.79
C ASP A 148 5.43 -11.97 -15.57
N ARG A 149 6.61 -11.59 -15.09
CA ARG A 149 7.51 -10.63 -15.74
C ARG A 149 8.97 -11.10 -15.68
N PRO A 150 9.79 -10.77 -16.68
CA PRO A 150 11.21 -11.10 -16.65
C PRO A 150 11.89 -10.59 -15.36
N GLY A 151 12.62 -11.48 -14.68
CA GLY A 151 13.34 -11.17 -13.44
C GLY A 151 12.55 -11.39 -12.14
N PHE A 152 11.28 -11.80 -12.21
CA PHE A 152 10.46 -12.10 -11.02
C PHE A 152 10.02 -13.57 -10.98
N LEU A 153 9.78 -14.06 -9.76
CA LEU A 153 9.37 -15.45 -9.53
C LEU A 153 7.99 -15.71 -10.15
N ARG A 154 7.89 -16.84 -10.84
CA ARG A 154 6.64 -17.32 -11.46
C ARG A 154 5.81 -18.24 -10.55
N HIS A 155 6.39 -18.67 -9.43
CA HIS A 155 5.73 -19.58 -8.52
C HIS A 155 4.70 -18.81 -7.70
N ARG A 156 3.44 -19.25 -7.77
CA ARG A 156 2.38 -18.71 -6.92
C ARG A 156 2.74 -18.96 -5.47
N HIS A 157 2.82 -17.88 -4.72
CA HIS A 157 2.69 -17.87 -3.27
C HIS A 157 1.50 -17.00 -2.94
N GLN A 158 1.10 -16.91 -1.68
CA GLN A 158 -0.06 -16.10 -1.30
C GLN A 158 0.34 -15.06 -0.25
N ALA A 159 1.44 -15.23 0.47
CA ALA A 159 1.93 -14.19 1.36
C ALA A 159 3.43 -13.97 1.27
N VAL A 160 3.83 -12.74 1.60
CA VAL A 160 5.21 -12.41 1.96
C VAL A 160 5.26 -12.28 3.47
N ARG A 161 6.04 -13.14 4.13
CA ARG A 161 6.23 -13.12 5.57
C ARG A 161 7.61 -12.60 5.92
N PHE A 162 7.66 -11.55 6.72
CA PHE A 162 8.87 -11.02 7.34
C PHE A 162 8.96 -11.52 8.78
N TYR A 163 10.09 -12.11 9.14
CA TYR A 163 10.43 -12.42 10.53
C TYR A 163 11.28 -11.28 11.08
N LEU A 164 10.76 -10.65 12.13
CA LEU A 164 11.32 -9.47 12.76
C LEU A 164 11.84 -9.84 14.16
N THR A 165 13.01 -9.33 14.50
CA THR A 165 13.69 -9.50 15.79
C THR A 165 14.16 -8.15 16.30
N GLU A 166 14.67 -8.10 17.53
CA GLU A 166 15.30 -6.91 18.09
C GLU A 166 16.52 -6.41 17.28
N LYS A 167 17.14 -7.29 16.48
CA LYS A 167 18.26 -6.96 15.59
C LYS A 167 17.84 -6.51 14.20
N GLY A 168 16.53 -6.58 13.89
CA GLY A 168 15.95 -6.24 12.60
C GLY A 168 15.33 -7.43 11.88
N ILE A 169 15.29 -7.35 10.54
CA ILE A 169 14.71 -8.39 9.68
C ILE A 169 15.64 -9.60 9.66
N ASP A 170 15.19 -10.71 10.22
CA ASP A 170 15.91 -11.99 10.29
C ASP A 170 15.71 -12.85 9.04
N GLY A 171 14.52 -12.75 8.42
CA GLY A 171 14.25 -13.48 7.19
C GLY A 171 12.98 -13.03 6.48
N VAL A 172 12.90 -13.38 5.19
CA VAL A 172 11.74 -13.15 4.32
C VAL A 172 11.40 -14.45 3.61
N TYR A 173 10.14 -14.88 3.71
CA TYR A 173 9.68 -16.15 3.17
C TYR A 173 8.37 -15.99 2.41
N PHE A 174 8.22 -16.79 1.37
CA PHE A 174 6.97 -16.92 0.62
C PHE A 174 6.12 -18.03 1.24
N VAL A 175 4.85 -17.74 1.53
CA VAL A 175 3.96 -18.68 2.24
C VAL A 175 2.71 -18.95 1.39
N THR A 176 2.23 -20.19 1.41
CA THR A 176 0.93 -20.58 0.87
C THR A 176 -0.16 -20.27 1.91
N GLY A 177 -1.21 -19.52 1.56
CA GLY A 177 -2.19 -18.94 2.47
C GLY A 177 -3.11 -17.87 1.84
N HIS A 178 -3.39 -16.77 2.53
CA HIS A 178 -4.18 -15.64 1.99
C HIS A 178 -3.26 -14.53 1.45
N ASN A 179 -3.73 -13.78 0.45
CA ASN A 179 -3.03 -12.62 -0.16
C ASN A 179 -2.74 -11.51 0.85
N GLN A 180 -1.60 -11.60 1.55
CA GLN A 180 -1.27 -10.67 2.63
C GLN A 180 0.24 -10.48 2.85
N ILE A 181 0.57 -9.43 3.58
CA ILE A 181 1.90 -9.20 4.13
C ILE A 181 1.84 -9.59 5.61
N GLU A 182 2.72 -10.49 6.03
CA GLU A 182 2.78 -10.96 7.40
C GLU A 182 4.05 -10.42 8.07
N LEU A 183 3.87 -9.79 9.23
CA LEU A 183 4.96 -9.37 10.10
C LEU A 183 4.91 -10.26 11.34
N VAL A 184 5.89 -11.15 11.47
CA VAL A 184 5.99 -12.09 12.59
C VAL A 184 7.12 -11.66 13.49
N PHE A 185 6.78 -11.39 14.76
CA PHE A 185 7.74 -11.01 15.79
C PHE A 185 8.08 -12.25 16.59
N ASN A 186 9.34 -12.68 16.50
CA ASN A 186 9.84 -13.71 17.40
C ASN A 186 10.43 -13.01 18.61
N GLU A 187 9.79 -13.15 19.77
CA GLU A 187 10.48 -12.97 21.04
C GLU A 187 11.46 -14.15 21.15
N GLY A 188 12.76 -13.85 21.11
CA GLY A 188 13.81 -14.86 21.27
C GLY A 188 13.79 -15.49 22.65
#